data_AF-A0A2M9ZSW4-F1
#
_entry.id   AF-A0A2M9ZSW4-F1
#
_cell.length_a   1.000
_cell.length_b   1.000
_cell.length_c   1.000
_cell.angle_alpha   90.00
_cell.angle_beta   90.00
_cell.angle_gamma   90.00
#
_symmetry.space_group_name_H-M   'P 1'
#
loop_
_entity.id
_entity.type
_entity.pdbx_description
1 polymer ?
#
loop_
_entity_poly.entity_id
_entity_poly.type
_entity_poly.pdbx_seq_one_letter_code
_entity_poly.pdbx_strand_id
1 'polypeptide(L)'
;MMNLKEVCRKFNLFNKQLILLCDNGSENEGAVNGFLAQPDVSIRKMIAQADITFSNSMIEAINKKMKYEFLFPSKPFSFNDVNKILQQAVPEFNSRPNGVLYGYSPLEVLNGARPIFDPGKRSRRKTTKRK
;
A
#
# COMPACT_ATOMS: atom_id res chain seq x y z
N MET A 1 -6.66 -12.83 -0.74
CA MET A 1 -6.35 -11.46 -0.27
C MET A 1 -5.71 -11.63 1.10
N MET A 2 -4.58 -10.97 1.38
CA MET A 2 -3.88 -11.18 2.65
C MET A 2 -4.47 -10.32 3.77
N ASN A 3 -4.70 -10.92 4.94
CA ASN A 3 -5.06 -10.19 6.16
C ASN A 3 -3.78 -9.77 6.93
N LEU A 4 -3.94 -8.99 8.01
CA LEU A 4 -2.82 -8.47 8.80
C LEU A 4 -1.90 -9.57 9.34
N LYS A 5 -2.45 -10.71 9.79
CA LYS A 5 -1.68 -11.85 10.29
C LYS A 5 -0.83 -12.50 9.19
N GLU A 6 -1.39 -12.63 7.98
CA GLU A 6 -0.67 -13.15 6.81
C GLU A 6 0.44 -12.20 6.36
N VAL A 7 0.21 -10.89 6.39
CA VAL A 7 1.23 -9.87 6.10
C VAL A 7 2.38 -9.96 7.11
N CYS A 8 2.06 -10.03 8.40
CA CYS A 8 3.07 -10.17 9.44
C CYS A 8 3.94 -11.41 9.27
N ARG A 9 3.32 -12.54 8.86
CA ARG A 9 4.06 -13.78 8.55
C ARG A 9 4.94 -13.63 7.32
N LYS A 10 4.38 -13.12 6.23
CA LYS A 10 5.08 -12.98 4.95
C LYS A 10 6.33 -12.12 5.06
N PHE A 11 6.28 -11.05 5.85
CA PHE A 11 7.37 -10.08 5.98
C PHE A 11 8.15 -10.19 7.29
N ASN A 12 7.91 -11.25 8.07
CA ASN A 12 8.55 -11.50 9.36
C ASN A 12 8.49 -10.27 10.30
N LEU A 13 7.26 -9.80 10.57
CA LEU A 13 7.00 -8.56 11.30
C LEU A 13 6.63 -8.76 12.78
N PHE A 14 6.30 -9.98 13.21
CA PHE A 14 5.81 -10.27 14.58
C PHE A 14 6.74 -9.74 15.68
N ASN A 15 8.04 -9.93 15.51
CA ASN A 15 9.07 -9.54 16.48
C ASN A 15 9.66 -8.15 16.21
N LYS A 16 9.08 -7.38 15.29
CA LYS A 16 9.56 -6.02 14.96
C LYS A 16 8.68 -5.01 15.68
N GLN A 17 9.32 -4.05 16.34
CA GLN A 17 8.61 -2.92 16.90
C GLN A 17 8.13 -2.01 15.77
N LEU A 18 6.82 -2.00 15.53
CA LEU A 18 6.20 -1.29 14.42
C LEU A 18 5.00 -0.49 14.89
N ILE A 19 4.63 0.51 14.09
CA ILE A 19 3.40 1.27 14.26
C ILE A 19 2.44 0.90 13.14
N LEU A 20 1.25 0.43 13.50
CA LEU A 20 0.12 0.30 12.59
C LEU A 20 -0.69 1.60 12.66
N LEU A 21 -0.53 2.43 11.64
CA LEU A 21 -1.32 3.65 11.49
C LEU A 21 -2.63 3.35 10.75
N CYS A 22 -3.75 3.75 11.35
CA CYS A 22 -5.09 3.56 10.80
C CYS A 22 -5.98 4.77 11.13
N ASP A 23 -7.15 4.84 10.52
CA ASP A 23 -8.20 5.78 10.95
C ASP A 23 -9.07 5.13 12.04
N ASN A 24 -10.05 5.89 12.53
CA ASN A 24 -11.00 5.43 13.56
C ASN A 24 -12.19 4.64 12.97
N GLY A 25 -12.01 4.02 11.79
CA GLY A 25 -13.01 3.16 11.16
C GLY A 25 -13.24 1.88 11.97
N SER A 26 -14.48 1.39 11.99
CA SER A 26 -14.85 0.20 12.78
C SER A 26 -14.20 -1.09 12.26
N GLU A 27 -13.75 -1.11 11.01
CA GLU A 27 -12.98 -2.21 10.42
C GLU A 27 -11.58 -2.36 11.05
N ASN A 28 -11.07 -1.31 11.68
CA ASN A 28 -9.77 -1.31 12.37
C ASN A 28 -9.88 -1.72 13.85
N GLU A 29 -11.10 -2.02 14.33
CA GLU A 29 -11.39 -2.43 15.70
C GLU A 29 -11.57 -3.96 15.82
N GLY A 30 -12.01 -4.42 16.99
CA GLY A 30 -12.43 -5.81 17.22
C GLY A 30 -11.31 -6.83 17.00
N ALA A 31 -11.40 -7.61 15.91
CA ALA A 31 -10.43 -8.64 15.58
C ALA A 31 -9.00 -8.10 15.40
N VAL A 32 -8.86 -6.85 14.94
CA VAL A 32 -7.54 -6.20 14.83
C VAL A 32 -6.96 -5.96 16.22
N ASN A 33 -7.71 -5.38 17.15
CA ASN A 33 -7.25 -5.17 18.53
C ASN A 33 -6.93 -6.50 19.22
N GLY A 34 -7.77 -7.52 19.03
CA GLY A 34 -7.53 -8.86 19.58
C GLY A 34 -6.27 -9.52 19.03
N PHE A 35 -5.91 -9.25 17.77
CA PHE A 35 -4.65 -9.70 17.19
C PHE A 35 -3.46 -8.93 17.76
N LEU A 36 -3.55 -7.60 17.86
CA LEU A 36 -2.46 -6.75 18.35
C LEU A 36 -2.19 -6.89 19.86
N ALA A 37 -3.16 -7.39 20.63
CA ALA A 37 -3.01 -7.69 22.04
C ALA A 37 -2.26 -9.01 22.33
N GLN A 38 -1.92 -9.79 21.30
CA GLN A 38 -1.20 -11.04 21.49
C GLN A 38 0.26 -10.78 21.92
N PRO A 39 0.80 -11.56 22.87
CA PRO A 39 2.12 -11.30 23.45
C PRO A 39 3.28 -11.43 22.45
N ASP A 40 3.09 -12.15 21.35
CA ASP A 40 4.05 -12.33 20.25
C ASP A 40 3.93 -11.25 19.16
N VAL A 41 3.09 -10.23 19.34
CA VAL A 41 2.87 -9.15 18.38
C VAL A 41 3.39 -7.83 18.94
N SER A 42 4.55 -7.37 18.44
CA SER A 42 5.16 -6.09 18.85
C SER A 42 4.70 -4.88 18.01
N ILE A 43 3.42 -4.85 17.62
CA ILE A 43 2.87 -3.82 16.73
C ILE A 43 1.93 -2.91 17.51
N ARG A 44 2.26 -1.61 17.61
CA ARG A 44 1.44 -0.61 18.28
C ARG A 44 0.47 0.03 17.28
N LYS A 45 -0.83 0.00 17.58
CA LYS A 45 -1.84 0.75 16.83
C LYS A 45 -1.78 2.24 17.19
N MET A 46 -1.91 3.10 16.19
CA MET A 46 -2.08 4.56 16.35
C MET A 46 -3.17 5.04 15.40
N ILE A 47 -4.03 5.95 15.87
CA ILE A 47 -5.12 6.54 15.10
C ILE A 47 -4.68 7.89 14.51
N ALA A 48 -4.78 8.03 13.19
CA ALA A 48 -4.46 9.26 12.48
C ALA A 48 -5.37 10.41 12.94
N GLN A 49 -4.79 11.60 13.13
CA GLN A 49 -5.46 12.82 13.61
C GLN A 49 -6.11 12.73 15.01
N ALA A 50 -5.93 11.61 15.72
CA ALA A 50 -6.33 11.45 17.12
C ALA A 50 -5.10 11.23 18.01
N ASP A 51 -4.34 10.15 17.76
CA ASP A 51 -3.12 9.83 18.51
C ASP A 51 -1.87 10.52 17.93
N ILE A 52 -1.90 10.85 16.64
CA ILE A 52 -0.82 11.58 15.94
C ILE A 52 -1.39 12.67 15.03
N THR A 53 -0.60 13.71 14.76
CA THR A 53 -1.00 14.81 13.86
C THR A 53 -0.99 14.44 12.38
N PHE A 54 -0.32 13.35 12.01
CA PHE A 54 -0.27 12.87 10.63
C PHE A 54 -1.61 12.31 10.17
N SER A 55 -1.93 12.53 8.90
CA SER A 55 -3.15 12.02 8.26
C SER A 55 -2.95 10.64 7.63
N ASN A 56 -4.05 9.97 7.30
CA ASN A 56 -4.04 8.71 6.55
C ASN A 56 -3.88 8.92 5.02
N SER A 57 -3.40 10.10 4.60
CA SER A 57 -3.35 10.51 3.18
C SER A 57 -2.51 9.58 2.30
N MET A 58 -1.49 8.93 2.85
CA MET A 58 -0.63 8.02 2.09
C MET A 58 -1.41 6.82 1.55
N ILE A 59 -2.19 6.14 2.40
CA ILE A 59 -3.00 5.00 1.96
C ILE A 59 -4.20 5.46 1.12
N GLU A 60 -4.78 6.62 1.42
CA GLU A 60 -5.85 7.22 0.61
C GLU A 60 -5.40 7.50 -0.83
N ALA A 61 -4.18 8.03 -1.00
CA ALA A 61 -3.61 8.28 -2.33
C ALA A 61 -3.44 6.97 -3.11
N ILE A 62 -2.97 5.90 -2.47
CA ILE A 62 -2.86 4.58 -3.09
C ILE A 62 -4.24 4.01 -3.42
N ASN A 63 -5.21 4.10 -2.51
CA ASN A 63 -6.58 3.64 -2.75
C ASN A 63 -7.22 4.40 -3.92
N LYS A 64 -7.00 5.71 -4.02
CA LYS A 64 -7.44 6.52 -5.16
C LYS A 64 -6.77 6.03 -6.44
N LYS A 65 -5.46 5.79 -6.43
CA LYS A 65 -4.74 5.28 -7.61
C LYS A 65 -5.29 3.91 -8.06
N MET A 66 -5.52 2.99 -7.14
CA MET A 66 -6.13 1.68 -7.43
C MET A 66 -7.52 1.82 -8.07
N LYS A 67 -8.35 2.71 -7.52
CA LYS A 67 -9.69 2.98 -8.04
C LYS A 67 -9.66 3.54 -9.47
N TYR A 68 -8.90 4.61 -9.68
CA TYR A 68 -8.94 5.35 -10.94
C TYR A 68 -8.11 4.72 -12.06
N GLU A 69 -6.99 4.06 -11.76
CA GLU A 69 -6.14 3.46 -12.79
C GLU A 69 -6.53 2.03 -13.14
N PHE A 70 -7.16 1.29 -12.22
CA PHE A 70 -7.41 -0.15 -12.42
C PHE A 70 -8.90 -0.50 -12.32
N LEU A 71 -9.59 -0.11 -11.24
CA LEU A 71 -10.98 -0.54 -11.03
C LEU A 71 -11.95 0.14 -11.99
N PHE A 72 -12.01 1.47 -12.03
CA PHE A 72 -12.99 2.20 -12.85
C PHE A 72 -12.84 1.96 -14.35
N PRO A 73 -11.62 1.89 -14.93
CA PRO A 73 -11.46 1.54 -16.33
C PRO A 73 -11.93 0.12 -16.66
N SER A 74 -11.80 -0.82 -15.72
CA SER A 74 -12.17 -2.23 -15.90
C SER A 74 -13.66 -2.50 -15.74
N LYS A 75 -14.44 -1.54 -15.21
CA LYS A 75 -15.91 -1.61 -15.03
C LYS A 75 -16.38 -2.94 -14.42
N PRO A 76 -15.97 -3.30 -13.19
CA PRO A 76 -16.39 -4.53 -12.55
C PRO A 76 -17.91 -4.54 -12.31
N PHE A 77 -18.54 -5.70 -12.49
CA PHE A 77 -19.97 -5.90 -12.26
C PHE A 77 -20.27 -6.59 -10.92
N SER A 78 -19.26 -7.21 -10.30
CA SER A 78 -19.39 -7.92 -9.03
C SER A 78 -18.19 -7.71 -8.12
N PHE A 79 -18.36 -8.02 -6.83
CA PHE A 79 -17.26 -8.07 -5.87
C PHE A 79 -16.17 -9.07 -6.28
N ASN A 80 -16.55 -10.18 -6.93
CA ASN A 80 -15.57 -11.14 -7.43
C ASN A 80 -14.71 -10.56 -8.55
N ASP A 81 -15.29 -9.73 -9.41
CA ASP A 81 -14.54 -9.03 -10.46
C ASP A 81 -13.57 -8.02 -9.86
N VAL A 82 -13.99 -7.28 -8.82
CA VAL A 82 -13.11 -6.40 -8.05
C VAL A 82 -11.92 -7.18 -7.50
N ASN A 83 -12.14 -8.35 -6.90
CA ASN A 83 -11.06 -9.20 -6.41
C ASN A 83 -10.10 -9.65 -7.50
N LYS A 84 -10.62 -10.09 -8.66
CA LYS A 84 -9.79 -10.51 -9.80
C LYS A 84 -8.96 -9.35 -10.35
N ILE A 85 -9.56 -8.17 -10.49
CA ILE A 85 -8.86 -6.96 -10.95
C ILE A 85 -7.75 -6.60 -9.96
N LEU A 86 -8.05 -6.58 -8.66
CA LEU A 86 -7.04 -6.24 -7.65
C LEU A 86 -5.90 -7.26 -7.57
N GLN A 87 -6.16 -8.54 -7.81
CA GLN A 87 -5.12 -9.58 -7.89
C GLN A 87 -4.10 -9.31 -9.00
N GLN A 88 -4.51 -8.65 -10.09
CA GLN A 88 -3.62 -8.27 -11.19
C GLN A 88 -3.03 -6.87 -10.98
N ALA A 89 -3.85 -5.92 -10.53
CA ALA A 89 -3.48 -4.53 -10.36
C ALA A 89 -2.39 -4.31 -9.31
N VAL A 90 -2.43 -5.03 -8.18
CA VAL A 90 -1.46 -4.83 -7.10
C VAL A 90 -0.04 -5.24 -7.52
N PRO A 91 0.20 -6.44 -8.10
CA PRO A 91 1.51 -6.77 -8.66
C PRO A 91 1.97 -5.81 -9.75
N GLU A 92 1.07 -5.39 -10.64
CA GLU A 92 1.40 -4.44 -11.70
C GLU A 92 1.82 -3.08 -11.14
N PHE A 93 1.06 -2.54 -10.18
CA PHE A 93 1.41 -1.29 -9.51
C PHE A 93 2.75 -1.38 -8.77
N ASN A 94 2.98 -2.46 -8.04
CA ASN A 94 4.20 -2.65 -7.24
C ASN A 94 5.45 -2.85 -8.09
N SER A 95 5.32 -3.35 -9.32
CA SER A 95 6.43 -3.51 -10.26
C SER A 95 6.65 -2.29 -11.16
N ARG A 96 5.72 -1.34 -11.20
CA ARG A 96 5.80 -0.16 -12.06
C ARG A 96 6.78 0.89 -11.49
N PRO A 97 7.75 1.36 -12.28
CA PRO A 97 8.60 2.50 -11.93
C PRO A 97 7.80 3.75 -11.53
N ASN A 98 8.16 4.35 -10.39
CA ASN A 98 7.51 5.55 -9.87
C ASN A 98 8.47 6.74 -9.89
N GLY A 99 8.03 7.87 -10.46
CA GLY A 99 8.83 9.10 -10.50
C GLY A 99 9.16 9.67 -9.11
N VAL A 100 8.29 9.46 -8.12
CA VAL A 100 8.54 9.86 -6.72
C VAL A 100 9.67 9.03 -6.10
N LEU A 101 9.84 7.79 -6.57
CA LEU A 101 10.91 6.89 -6.17
C LEU A 101 12.08 6.95 -7.16
N TYR A 102 12.30 8.08 -7.85
CA TYR A 102 13.37 8.28 -8.84
C TYR A 102 13.46 7.19 -9.93
N GLY A 103 12.32 6.62 -10.33
CA GLY A 103 12.25 5.56 -11.34
C GLY A 103 12.41 4.15 -10.80
N TYR A 104 12.53 3.97 -9.48
CA TYR A 104 12.38 2.68 -8.83
C TYR A 104 10.89 2.34 -8.67
N SER A 105 10.60 1.05 -8.70
CA SER A 105 9.29 0.49 -8.36
C SER A 105 9.13 0.36 -6.83
N PRO A 106 7.89 0.37 -6.31
CA PRO A 106 7.65 0.08 -4.89
C PRO A 106 8.28 -1.24 -4.43
N LEU A 107 8.26 -2.27 -5.27
CA LEU A 107 8.83 -3.58 -4.95
C LEU A 107 10.35 -3.56 -4.83
N GLU A 108 11.06 -2.85 -5.71
CA GLU A 108 12.51 -2.68 -5.60
C GLU A 108 12.88 -1.97 -4.29
N VAL A 109 12.17 -0.90 -3.94
CA VAL A 109 12.42 -0.15 -2.70
C VAL A 109 12.11 -1.00 -1.46
N LEU A 110 11.01 -1.76 -1.49
CA LEU A 110 10.67 -2.69 -0.42
C LEU A 110 11.77 -3.75 -0.21
N ASN A 111 12.42 -4.19 -1.28
CA ASN A 111 13.52 -5.16 -1.24
C ASN A 111 14.89 -4.51 -0.92
N GLY A 112 14.91 -3.23 -0.54
CA GLY A 112 16.12 -2.55 -0.06
C GLY A 112 16.84 -1.68 -1.08
N ALA A 113 16.29 -1.52 -2.30
CA ALA A 113 16.82 -0.53 -3.24
C ALA A 113 16.68 0.88 -2.65
N ARG A 114 17.77 1.65 -2.69
CA ARG A 114 17.75 3.04 -2.22
C ARG A 114 17.45 3.94 -3.41
N PRO A 115 16.32 4.67 -3.40
CA PRO A 115 15.98 5.59 -4.47
C PRO A 115 16.89 6.82 -4.34
N ILE A 116 18.08 6.72 -4.93
CA ILE A 116 19.00 7.83 -5.15
C ILE A 116 18.69 8.39 -6.53
N PHE A 117 18.83 9.70 -6.70
CA PHE A 117 18.71 10.32 -8.01
C PHE A 117 19.73 9.70 -8.98
N ASP A 118 19.23 8.89 -9.92
CA ASP A 118 19.99 8.34 -11.02
C ASP A 118 19.46 8.95 -12.34
N PRO A 119 20.26 9.76 -13.05
CA PRO A 119 19.89 10.33 -14.34
C PRO A 119 19.43 9.27 -15.37
N GLY A 120 19.92 8.03 -15.28
CA GLY A 120 19.65 6.94 -16.21
C GLY A 120 18.29 6.25 -16.02
N LYS A 121 17.66 6.35 -14.84
CA LYS A 121 16.39 5.67 -14.52
C LYS A 121 15.14 6.54 -14.71
N ARG A 122 15.28 7.75 -15.26
CA ARG A 122 14.13 8.62 -15.54
C ARG A 122 13.24 7.96 -16.60
N SER A 123 12.06 7.47 -16.18
CA SER A 123 11.00 7.07 -17.11
C SER A 123 10.75 8.24 -18.05
N ARG A 124 11.10 8.06 -19.33
CA ARG A 124 10.81 9.02 -20.41
C ARG A 124 9.30 9.18 -20.44
N ARG A 125 8.76 10.23 -19.81
CA ARG A 125 7.40 10.68 -20.07
C ARG A 125 7.35 10.97 -21.57
N LYS A 126 6.80 10.05 -22.36
CA LYS A 126 6.34 10.37 -23.71
C LYS A 126 5.19 11.35 -23.54
N THR A 127 5.49 12.64 -23.56
CA THR A 127 4.50 13.68 -23.75
C THR A 127 3.96 13.54 -25.16
N THR A 128 2.94 12.71 -25.33
CA THR A 128 2.11 12.72 -26.53
C THR A 128 1.29 14.01 -26.49
N LYS A 129 1.85 15.11 -27.01
CA LYS A 129 1.05 16.27 -27.43
C LYS A 129 0.16 15.78 -28.58
N ARG A 130 -1.11 15.50 -28.30
CA ARG A 130 -2.13 15.48 -29.35
C ARG A 130 -2.34 16.92 -29.80
N LYS A 131 -1.96 17.20 -31.05
CA LYS A 131 -2.38 18.40 -31.78
C LYS A 131 -3.85 18.26 -32.15
#